data_AF-A0A8J7INY8-F1
#
_entry.id   AF-A0A8J7INY8-F1
#
_cell.length_a   1.000
_cell.length_b   1.000
_cell.length_c   1.000
_cell.angle_alpha   90.00
_cell.angle_beta   90.00
_cell.angle_gamma   90.00
#
_symmetry.space_group_name_H-M   'P 1'
#
loop_
_entity.id
_entity.type
_entity.pdbx_description
1 polymer ?
#
loop_
_entity_poly.entity_id
_entity_poly.type
_entity_poly.pdbx_seq_one_letter_code
_entity_poly.pdbx_strand_id
1 'polypeptide(L)'
;MKKVYANAAEALDGLLFDGMFISSGGFGLCGIPELLLQAIKEAGTKDLTFASNNAGVDDFGIGILLQTKQVKKMISSYVGENAEFMRQYLSGELELEFNPQGTLAERMRAGGSGIPGFYTKTGVGTQVAEGKEHKEFDGETYILERGIVADLAIVKAWKADDTGNLVFRKTARNFNPPAAMSGRVCVAEVEEIVPRGSLDPDHIHLPGIYVHRLIQGEHEKRIEQRTIREA
;
A
#
# COMPACT_ATOMS: atom_id res chain seq x y z
N MET A 1 11.07 -22.18 4.88
CA MET A 1 11.68 -21.18 3.97
C MET A 1 12.21 -20.03 4.81
N LYS A 2 13.42 -19.54 4.53
CA LYS A 2 13.98 -18.35 5.18
C LYS A 2 13.31 -17.11 4.58
N LYS A 3 12.59 -16.33 5.40
CA LYS A 3 11.91 -15.10 4.96
C LYS A 3 12.73 -13.84 5.22
N VAL A 4 13.75 -13.90 6.07
CA VAL A 4 14.54 -12.73 6.49
C VAL A 4 15.68 -12.48 5.50
N TYR A 5 15.72 -11.26 4.96
CA TYR A 5 16.75 -10.72 4.06
C TYR A 5 17.54 -9.61 4.75
N ALA A 6 18.77 -9.35 4.29
CA ALA A 6 19.65 -8.41 4.96
C ALA A 6 19.25 -6.94 4.75
N ASN A 7 18.65 -6.62 3.59
CA ASN A 7 18.26 -5.26 3.22
C ASN A 7 17.16 -5.28 2.15
N ALA A 8 16.62 -4.11 1.83
CA ALA A 8 15.54 -3.93 0.86
C ALA A 8 15.90 -4.38 -0.56
N ALA A 9 17.13 -4.10 -1.03
CA ALA A 9 17.57 -4.50 -2.36
C ALA A 9 17.58 -6.03 -2.52
N GLU A 10 18.16 -6.76 -1.56
CA GLU A 10 18.13 -8.23 -1.55
C GLU A 10 16.70 -8.79 -1.43
N ALA A 11 15.84 -8.13 -0.65
CA ALA A 11 14.45 -8.55 -0.52
C ALA A 11 13.63 -8.30 -1.80
N LEU A 12 14.03 -7.37 -2.66
CA LEU A 12 13.35 -7.09 -3.93
C LEU A 12 14.02 -7.80 -5.13
N ASP A 13 15.21 -8.37 -4.94
CA ASP A 13 15.95 -9.05 -5.99
C ASP A 13 15.12 -10.18 -6.64
N GLY A 14 15.12 -10.19 -7.98
CA GLY A 14 14.34 -11.09 -8.81
C GLY A 14 12.82 -10.91 -8.76
N LEU A 15 12.29 -9.87 -8.09
CA LEU A 15 10.86 -9.55 -8.11
C LEU A 15 10.51 -8.47 -9.13
N LEU A 16 11.31 -7.40 -9.19
CA LEU A 16 10.96 -6.17 -9.92
C LEU A 16 11.01 -6.33 -11.46
N PHE A 17 10.03 -5.74 -12.14
CA PHE A 17 9.96 -5.64 -13.60
C PHE A 17 9.16 -4.39 -14.01
N ASP A 18 9.44 -3.85 -15.20
CA ASP A 18 8.73 -2.67 -15.71
C ASP A 18 7.25 -2.98 -15.97
N GLY A 19 6.36 -2.04 -15.62
CA GLY A 19 4.92 -2.26 -15.73
C GLY A 19 4.29 -3.00 -14.54
N MET A 20 5.07 -3.29 -13.49
CA MET A 20 4.58 -4.01 -12.31
C MET A 20 3.44 -3.27 -11.59
N PHE A 21 2.45 -4.04 -11.13
CA PHE A 21 1.40 -3.54 -10.25
C PHE A 21 1.75 -3.80 -8.78
N ILE A 22 1.83 -2.72 -7.99
CA ILE A 22 2.25 -2.73 -6.59
C ILE A 22 1.11 -2.26 -5.68
N SER A 23 0.75 -3.04 -4.67
CA SER A 23 -0.04 -2.57 -3.53
C SER A 23 0.90 -2.05 -2.43
N SER A 24 0.72 -0.81 -1.99
CA SER A 24 1.54 -0.22 -0.93
C SER A 24 0.69 0.08 0.30
N GLY A 25 1.22 -0.28 1.47
CA GLY A 25 0.68 0.19 2.74
C GLY A 25 1.02 1.65 3.04
N GLY A 26 0.45 2.18 4.13
CA GLY A 26 0.66 3.55 4.60
C GLY A 26 -0.57 4.47 4.46
N PHE A 27 -0.51 5.58 5.19
CA PHE A 27 -1.48 6.68 5.11
C PHE A 27 -0.74 8.01 5.32
N GLY A 28 -0.77 8.91 4.35
CA GLY A 28 0.16 10.05 4.31
C GLY A 28 1.60 9.53 4.40
N LEU A 29 2.34 9.96 5.43
CA LEU A 29 3.69 9.47 5.74
C LEU A 29 3.72 8.44 6.90
N CYS A 30 2.56 8.05 7.43
CA CYS A 30 2.45 7.17 8.58
C CYS A 30 2.37 5.69 8.17
N GLY A 31 3.38 4.91 8.55
CA GLY A 31 3.42 3.48 8.27
C GLY A 31 3.65 3.16 6.80
N ILE A 32 4.44 3.99 6.11
CA ILE A 32 4.88 3.74 4.74
C ILE A 32 6.12 2.83 4.70
N PRO A 33 6.32 2.04 3.63
CA PRO A 33 7.50 1.20 3.46
C PRO A 33 8.68 1.98 2.85
N GLU A 34 9.28 2.90 3.62
CA GLU A 34 10.29 3.86 3.12
C GLU A 34 11.57 3.21 2.56
N LEU A 35 12.05 2.11 3.14
CA LEU A 35 13.26 1.44 2.67
C LEU A 35 13.02 0.70 1.35
N LEU A 36 11.87 0.02 1.26
CA LEU A 36 11.44 -0.65 0.03
C LEU A 36 11.18 0.35 -1.09
N LEU A 37 10.53 1.49 -0.82
CA LEU A 37 10.31 2.54 -1.82
C LEU A 37 11.63 3.12 -2.33
N GLN A 38 12.61 3.36 -1.45
CA GLN A 38 13.92 3.82 -1.83
C GLN A 38 14.67 2.78 -2.69
N ALA A 39 14.60 1.50 -2.34
CA ALA A 39 15.21 0.44 -3.14
C ALA A 39 14.56 0.29 -4.53
N ILE A 40 13.24 0.46 -4.65
CA ILE A 40 12.54 0.49 -5.96
C ILE A 40 13.00 1.69 -6.80
N LYS A 41 13.20 2.85 -6.17
CA LYS A 41 13.73 4.04 -6.84
C LYS A 41 15.14 3.75 -7.39
N GLU A 42 16.01 3.17 -6.57
CA GLU A 42 17.39 2.84 -6.96
C GLU A 42 17.46 1.75 -8.03
N ALA A 43 16.56 0.77 -8.00
CA ALA A 43 16.44 -0.25 -9.05
C ALA A 43 16.03 0.34 -10.41
N GLY A 44 15.42 1.53 -10.42
CA GLY A 44 15.06 2.26 -11.63
C GLY A 44 13.92 1.63 -12.43
N THR A 45 13.15 0.70 -11.84
CA THR A 45 11.98 0.06 -12.46
C THR A 45 10.93 1.09 -12.84
N LYS A 46 10.38 1.00 -14.04
CA LYS A 46 9.51 2.02 -14.64
C LYS A 46 8.11 1.50 -14.94
N ASP A 47 7.26 2.41 -15.40
CA ASP A 47 5.87 2.16 -15.78
C ASP A 47 5.02 1.54 -14.65
N LEU A 48 5.40 1.81 -13.40
CA LEU A 48 4.78 1.20 -12.23
C LEU A 48 3.35 1.68 -12.05
N THR A 49 2.48 0.75 -11.67
CA THR A 49 1.15 1.07 -11.14
C THR A 49 1.16 0.88 -9.64
N PHE A 50 0.71 1.88 -8.88
CA PHE A 50 0.57 1.78 -7.43
C PHE A 50 -0.89 1.84 -7.00
N ALA A 51 -1.32 0.89 -6.17
CA ALA A 51 -2.51 1.02 -5.34
C ALA A 51 -2.08 1.41 -3.93
N SER A 52 -2.39 2.65 -3.53
CA SER A 52 -2.00 3.23 -2.25
C SER A 52 -3.00 4.32 -1.87
N ASN A 53 -3.24 4.54 -0.57
CA ASN A 53 -4.15 5.61 -0.14
C ASN A 53 -3.71 6.99 -0.65
N ASN A 54 -2.41 7.26 -0.55
CA ASN A 54 -1.75 8.49 -0.99
C ASN A 54 -0.43 8.19 -1.71
N ALA A 55 0.15 9.21 -2.35
CA ALA A 55 1.51 9.15 -2.88
C ALA A 55 2.60 9.65 -1.91
N GLY A 56 2.24 10.06 -0.69
CA GLY A 56 3.16 10.79 0.19
C GLY A 56 3.37 12.23 -0.29
N VAL A 57 4.53 12.81 -0.01
CA VAL A 57 4.92 14.18 -0.38
C VAL A 57 6.04 14.16 -1.43
N ASP A 58 6.36 15.31 -2.02
CA ASP A 58 7.29 15.40 -3.17
C ASP A 58 8.63 14.68 -2.97
N ASP A 59 9.17 14.71 -1.75
CA ASP A 59 10.48 14.15 -1.40
C ASP A 59 10.43 12.94 -0.45
N PHE A 60 9.23 12.39 -0.15
CA PHE A 60 9.08 11.28 0.78
C PHE A 60 7.86 10.40 0.50
N GLY A 61 7.99 9.09 0.70
CA GLY A 61 6.97 8.12 0.26
C GLY A 61 7.05 7.84 -1.24
N ILE A 62 5.92 7.54 -1.89
CA ILE A 62 5.88 7.25 -3.34
C ILE A 62 6.28 8.49 -4.17
N GLY A 63 6.17 9.71 -3.63
CA GLY A 63 6.54 10.94 -4.33
C GLY A 63 7.97 10.95 -4.85
N ILE A 64 8.91 10.27 -4.19
CA ILE A 64 10.29 10.14 -4.67
C ILE A 64 10.39 9.42 -6.03
N LEU A 65 9.43 8.55 -6.34
CA LEU A 65 9.34 7.79 -7.60
C LEU A 65 8.66 8.62 -8.70
N LEU A 66 7.88 9.65 -8.33
CA LEU A 66 7.32 10.61 -9.28
C LEU A 66 8.42 11.50 -9.85
N GLN A 67 9.36 11.94 -9.00
CA GLN A 67 10.54 12.73 -9.41
C GLN A 67 11.38 12.01 -10.46
N THR A 68 11.49 10.68 -10.38
CA THR A 68 12.23 9.84 -11.34
C THR A 68 11.36 9.31 -12.48
N LYS A 69 10.08 9.70 -12.54
CA LYS A 69 9.07 9.26 -13.53
C LYS A 69 8.96 7.74 -13.64
N GLN A 70 9.06 7.06 -12.50
CA GLN A 70 8.94 5.59 -12.44
C GLN A 70 7.47 5.13 -12.33
N VAL A 71 6.57 6.02 -11.90
CA VAL A 71 5.14 5.71 -11.75
C VAL A 71 4.37 6.18 -12.97
N LYS A 72 3.65 5.26 -13.60
CA LYS A 72 2.74 5.55 -14.71
C LYS A 72 1.30 5.74 -14.25
N LYS A 73 0.87 4.98 -13.24
CA LYS A 73 -0.52 5.01 -12.76
C LYS A 73 -0.62 4.94 -11.24
N MET A 74 -1.50 5.76 -10.68
CA MET A 74 -1.88 5.72 -9.26
C MET A 74 -3.36 5.34 -9.13
N ILE A 75 -3.65 4.37 -8.29
CA ILE A 75 -4.98 3.98 -7.82
C ILE A 75 -5.08 4.45 -6.36
N SER A 76 -5.65 5.64 -6.17
CA SER A 76 -5.55 6.37 -4.90
C SER A 76 -6.86 7.02 -4.50
N SER A 77 -7.01 7.29 -3.20
CA SER A 77 -8.17 8.00 -2.67
C SER A 77 -7.96 9.47 -2.41
N TYR A 78 -6.70 9.88 -2.25
CA TYR A 78 -6.37 11.28 -2.02
C TYR A 78 -4.95 11.57 -2.48
N VAL A 79 -4.78 12.62 -3.28
CA VAL A 79 -3.48 13.03 -3.81
C VAL A 79 -2.68 13.83 -2.78
N GLY A 80 -3.33 14.78 -2.10
CA GLY A 80 -2.71 15.59 -1.04
C GLY A 80 -1.77 16.69 -1.52
N GLU A 81 -0.81 17.06 -0.67
CA GLU A 81 0.19 18.11 -0.88
C GLU A 81 1.41 17.59 -1.67
N ASN A 82 1.17 17.13 -2.91
CA ASN A 82 2.22 16.67 -3.80
C ASN A 82 2.14 17.45 -5.12
N ALA A 83 2.98 18.48 -5.27
CA ALA A 83 2.94 19.38 -6.40
C ALA A 83 3.36 18.67 -7.69
N GLU A 84 4.32 17.76 -7.61
CA GLU A 84 4.79 17.01 -8.77
C GLU A 84 3.73 16.02 -9.27
N PHE A 85 3.01 15.37 -8.36
CA PHE A 85 1.86 14.55 -8.70
C PHE A 85 0.84 15.36 -9.49
N MET A 86 0.43 16.51 -8.94
CA MET A 86 -0.58 17.36 -9.59
C MET A 86 -0.09 17.84 -10.96
N ARG A 87 1.19 18.22 -11.09
CA ARG A 87 1.79 18.59 -12.37
C ARG A 87 1.71 17.46 -13.38
N GLN A 88 2.15 16.25 -13.02
CA GLN A 88 2.16 15.09 -13.91
C GLN A 88 0.74 14.62 -14.29
N TYR A 89 -0.21 14.67 -13.35
CA TYR A 89 -1.59 14.34 -13.62
C TYR A 89 -2.21 15.32 -14.63
N LEU A 90 -2.03 16.63 -14.41
CA LEU A 90 -2.57 17.66 -15.31
C LEU A 90 -1.90 17.67 -16.68
N SER A 91 -0.64 17.22 -16.79
CA SER A 91 0.05 17.06 -18.07
C SER A 91 -0.25 15.73 -18.78
N GLY A 92 -0.94 14.80 -18.11
CA GLY A 92 -1.20 13.45 -18.63
C GLY A 92 0.01 12.50 -18.57
N GLU A 93 1.09 12.88 -17.89
CA GLU A 93 2.25 12.02 -17.61
C GLU A 93 1.92 10.91 -16.61
N LEU A 94 0.98 11.17 -15.69
CA LEU A 94 0.54 10.25 -14.64
C LEU A 94 -0.96 9.96 -14.76
N GLU A 95 -1.32 8.70 -14.92
CA GLU A 95 -2.71 8.25 -14.87
C GLU A 95 -3.20 8.18 -13.41
N LEU A 96 -4.41 8.66 -13.14
CA LEU A 96 -5.04 8.55 -11.83
C LEU A 96 -6.40 7.85 -11.94
N GLU A 97 -6.54 6.74 -11.22
CA GLU A 97 -7.83 6.11 -10.94
C GLU A 97 -8.28 6.48 -9.53
N PHE A 98 -9.18 7.46 -9.44
CA PHE A 98 -9.68 7.92 -8.14
C PHE A 98 -10.62 6.89 -7.50
N ASN A 99 -10.36 6.57 -6.23
CA ASN A 99 -11.12 5.58 -5.48
C ASN A 99 -11.55 6.13 -4.12
N PRO A 100 -12.84 6.11 -3.75
CA PRO A 100 -13.24 6.39 -2.38
C PRO A 100 -12.43 5.52 -1.40
N GLN A 101 -11.92 6.10 -0.31
CA GLN A 101 -10.96 5.44 0.58
C GLN A 101 -11.48 4.08 1.11
N GLY A 102 -12.75 4.02 1.51
CA GLY A 102 -13.38 2.77 1.95
C GLY A 102 -13.46 1.72 0.85
N THR A 103 -13.76 2.16 -0.38
CA THR A 103 -13.75 1.29 -1.56
C THR A 103 -12.35 0.77 -1.85
N LEU A 104 -11.31 1.61 -1.82
CA LEU A 104 -9.92 1.17 -2.04
C LEU A 104 -9.49 0.10 -1.02
N ALA A 105 -9.80 0.32 0.26
CA ALA A 105 -9.51 -0.64 1.32
C ALA A 105 -10.23 -1.97 1.10
N GLU A 106 -11.53 -1.92 0.76
CA GLU A 106 -12.32 -3.12 0.53
C GLU A 106 -11.93 -3.84 -0.76
N ARG A 107 -11.51 -3.11 -1.81
CA ARG A 107 -10.95 -3.72 -3.03
C ARG A 107 -9.70 -4.53 -2.75
N MET A 108 -8.75 -4.01 -1.96
CA MET A 108 -7.57 -4.77 -1.55
C MET A 108 -7.94 -5.99 -0.69
N ARG A 109 -8.80 -5.80 0.32
CA ARG A 109 -9.27 -6.89 1.19
C ARG A 109 -10.01 -7.98 0.42
N ALA A 110 -10.88 -7.60 -0.53
CA ALA A 110 -11.62 -8.50 -1.40
C ALA A 110 -10.66 -9.34 -2.26
N GLY A 111 -9.68 -8.70 -2.91
CA GLY A 111 -8.70 -9.41 -3.72
C GLY A 111 -7.87 -10.42 -2.91
N GLY A 112 -7.38 -10.01 -1.73
CA GLY A 112 -6.68 -10.93 -0.82
C GLY A 112 -7.55 -12.04 -0.22
N SER A 113 -8.87 -11.87 -0.23
CA SER A 113 -9.84 -12.88 0.22
C SER A 113 -10.41 -13.74 -0.93
N GLY A 114 -9.91 -13.57 -2.17
CA GLY A 114 -10.43 -14.30 -3.34
C GLY A 114 -11.83 -13.88 -3.79
N ILE A 115 -12.28 -12.67 -3.41
CA ILE A 115 -13.56 -12.09 -3.83
C ILE A 115 -13.32 -11.24 -5.09
N PRO A 116 -13.79 -11.66 -6.28
CA PRO A 116 -13.49 -10.97 -7.53
C PRO A 116 -14.22 -9.62 -7.66
N GLY A 117 -15.37 -9.47 -7.00
CA GLY A 117 -16.09 -8.21 -6.93
C GLY A 117 -17.15 -8.20 -5.83
N PHE A 118 -17.51 -7.00 -5.40
CA PHE A 118 -18.49 -6.74 -4.34
C PHE A 118 -19.28 -5.46 -4.68
N TYR A 119 -20.51 -5.35 -4.18
CA TYR A 119 -21.31 -4.14 -4.37
C TYR A 119 -21.12 -3.17 -3.19
N THR A 120 -21.03 -1.88 -3.48
CA THR A 120 -20.99 -0.82 -2.48
C THR A 120 -21.86 0.37 -2.91
N LYS A 121 -22.47 1.06 -1.94
CA LYS A 121 -23.25 2.28 -2.20
C LYS A 121 -22.33 3.49 -2.46
N THR A 122 -21.08 3.41 -1.99
CA THR A 122 -20.12 4.52 -2.08
C THR A 122 -19.79 4.85 -3.54
N GLY A 123 -20.12 6.07 -3.98
CA GLY A 123 -19.83 6.56 -5.34
C GLY A 123 -21.04 6.55 -6.28
N VAL A 124 -22.16 5.94 -5.91
CA VAL A 124 -23.42 6.01 -6.67
C VAL A 124 -23.81 7.46 -6.92
N GLY A 125 -24.18 7.79 -8.17
CA GLY A 125 -24.56 9.14 -8.58
C GLY A 125 -23.39 10.13 -8.75
N THR A 126 -22.15 9.64 -8.71
CA THR A 126 -20.92 10.43 -8.94
C THR A 126 -20.12 9.87 -10.11
N GLN A 127 -19.07 10.58 -10.56
CA GLN A 127 -18.16 10.10 -11.61
C GLN A 127 -17.52 8.74 -11.27
N VAL A 128 -17.38 8.39 -9.99
CA VAL A 128 -16.85 7.09 -9.56
C VAL A 128 -17.71 5.92 -10.06
N ALA A 129 -19.01 6.13 -10.29
CA ALA A 129 -19.94 5.10 -10.75
C ALA A 129 -19.93 4.90 -12.28
N GLU A 130 -19.31 5.79 -13.05
CA GLU A 130 -19.33 5.73 -14.51
C GLU A 130 -18.70 4.44 -15.03
N GLY A 131 -19.40 3.77 -15.95
CA GLY A 131 -18.95 2.50 -16.55
C GLY A 131 -19.04 1.27 -15.62
N LYS A 132 -19.54 1.40 -14.38
CA LYS A 132 -19.69 0.29 -13.45
C LYS A 132 -21.10 -0.32 -13.49
N GLU A 133 -21.17 -1.61 -13.20
CA GLU A 133 -22.46 -2.29 -13.06
C GLU A 133 -23.22 -1.75 -11.85
N HIS A 134 -24.50 -1.44 -12.04
CA HIS A 134 -25.40 -1.01 -10.98
C HIS A 134 -26.35 -2.14 -10.60
N LYS A 135 -26.65 -2.28 -9.31
CA LYS A 135 -27.59 -3.26 -8.81
C LYS A 135 -28.38 -2.73 -7.64
N GLU A 136 -29.68 -3.03 -7.61
CA GLU A 136 -30.56 -2.71 -6.50
C GLU A 136 -30.54 -3.83 -5.45
N PHE A 137 -30.42 -3.44 -4.19
CA PHE A 137 -30.65 -4.28 -3.02
C PHE A 137 -31.54 -3.49 -2.06
N ASP A 138 -32.66 -4.08 -1.64
CA ASP A 138 -33.56 -3.51 -0.63
C ASP A 138 -34.02 -2.07 -0.94
N GLY A 139 -34.28 -1.75 -2.20
CA GLY A 139 -34.71 -0.42 -2.66
C GLY A 139 -33.58 0.60 -2.81
N GLU A 140 -32.33 0.20 -2.59
CA GLU A 140 -31.15 1.06 -2.67
C GLU A 140 -30.22 0.61 -3.81
N THR A 141 -29.67 1.56 -4.56
CA THR A 141 -28.74 1.27 -5.66
C THR A 141 -27.30 1.20 -5.16
N TYR A 142 -26.55 0.22 -5.66
CA TYR A 142 -25.14 -0.04 -5.38
C TYR A 142 -24.37 -0.19 -6.70
N ILE A 143 -23.05 0.02 -6.67
CA ILE A 143 -22.14 -0.21 -7.79
C ILE A 143 -21.21 -1.39 -7.52
N LEU A 144 -20.91 -2.16 -8.57
CA LEU A 144 -19.93 -3.25 -8.53
C LEU A 144 -18.51 -2.68 -8.54
N GLU A 145 -17.74 -3.06 -7.53
CA GLU A 145 -16.30 -2.83 -7.44
C GLU A 145 -15.53 -4.13 -7.56
N ARG A 146 -14.30 -4.07 -8.09
CA ARG A 146 -13.45 -5.26 -8.32
C ARG A 146 -12.32 -5.37 -7.32
N GLY A 147 -12.08 -6.59 -6.84
CA GLY A 147 -10.95 -6.89 -5.98
C GLY A 147 -9.62 -6.52 -6.65
N ILE A 148 -8.68 -6.00 -5.86
CA ILE A 148 -7.31 -5.69 -6.30
C ILE A 148 -6.42 -6.89 -5.98
N VAL A 149 -5.73 -7.40 -6.99
CA VAL A 149 -4.65 -8.37 -6.84
C VAL A 149 -3.42 -7.81 -7.54
N ALA A 150 -2.40 -7.46 -6.76
CA ALA A 150 -1.16 -6.86 -7.23
C ALA A 150 -0.07 -7.93 -7.40
N ASP A 151 0.92 -7.65 -8.24
CA ASP A 151 2.09 -8.52 -8.42
C ASP A 151 2.96 -8.51 -7.15
N LEU A 152 3.13 -7.32 -6.57
CA LEU A 152 3.90 -7.09 -5.37
C LEU A 152 3.08 -6.31 -4.34
N ALA A 153 3.22 -6.68 -3.07
CA ALA A 153 2.83 -5.86 -1.94
C ALA A 153 4.07 -5.43 -1.15
N ILE A 154 4.15 -4.13 -0.82
CA ILE A 154 5.18 -3.58 0.06
C ILE A 154 4.50 -2.95 1.28
N VAL A 155 4.92 -3.36 2.48
CA VAL A 155 4.24 -2.97 3.74
C VAL A 155 5.23 -2.70 4.86
N LYS A 156 4.82 -1.88 5.82
CA LYS A 156 5.56 -1.50 7.02
C LYS A 156 4.83 -1.99 8.27
N ALA A 157 5.53 -2.74 9.13
CA ALA A 157 5.05 -3.13 10.46
C ALA A 157 6.00 -2.68 11.57
N TRP A 158 5.57 -2.78 12.83
CA TRP A 158 6.44 -2.45 13.97
C TRP A 158 7.36 -3.62 14.29
N LYS A 159 6.78 -4.80 14.53
CA LYS A 159 7.51 -6.02 14.84
C LYS A 159 7.13 -7.14 13.88
N ALA A 160 8.08 -8.05 13.66
CA ALA A 160 7.81 -9.35 13.07
C ALA A 160 8.58 -10.47 13.77
N ASP A 161 8.10 -11.70 13.66
CA ASP A 161 8.97 -12.87 13.87
C ASP A 161 9.54 -13.38 12.53
N ASP A 162 10.46 -14.34 12.60
CA ASP A 162 11.10 -14.92 11.41
C ASP A 162 10.16 -15.76 10.52
N THR A 163 8.94 -16.05 10.98
CA THR A 163 7.88 -16.71 10.19
C THR A 163 7.03 -15.71 9.41
N GLY A 164 7.19 -14.41 9.69
CA GLY A 164 6.50 -13.32 9.03
C GLY A 164 5.24 -12.84 9.75
N ASN A 165 4.95 -13.32 10.96
CA ASN A 165 3.83 -12.76 11.74
C ASN A 165 4.12 -11.29 12.04
N LEU A 166 3.16 -10.39 11.79
CA LEU A 166 3.36 -8.96 11.97
C LEU A 166 2.52 -8.39 13.10
N VAL A 167 3.12 -7.44 13.82
CA VAL A 167 2.42 -6.56 14.76
C VAL A 167 2.63 -5.11 14.31
N PHE A 168 1.54 -4.40 13.98
CA PHE A 168 1.54 -2.96 13.74
C PHE A 168 1.34 -2.15 15.01
N ARG A 169 1.77 -0.88 15.00
CA ARG A 169 1.71 0.03 16.16
C ARG A 169 0.89 1.28 15.86
N LYS A 170 -0.15 1.52 16.67
CA LYS A 170 -1.03 2.70 16.55
C LYS A 170 -1.69 2.79 15.15
N THR A 171 -1.86 4.00 14.64
CA THR A 171 -2.47 4.31 13.34
C THR A 171 -1.59 3.93 12.14
N ALA A 172 -0.32 3.55 12.36
CA ALA A 172 0.57 3.07 11.30
C ALA A 172 0.13 1.71 10.72
N ARG A 173 -0.90 1.06 11.28
CA ARG A 173 -1.51 -0.14 10.72
C ARG A 173 -2.20 0.13 9.38
N ASN A 174 -3.10 1.12 9.35
CA ASN A 174 -3.85 1.58 8.18
C ASN A 174 -4.03 0.54 7.03
N PHE A 175 -3.49 0.80 5.84
CA PHE A 175 -3.58 -0.02 4.64
C PHE A 175 -2.57 -1.17 4.58
N ASN A 176 -1.66 -1.29 5.55
CA ASN A 176 -0.64 -2.35 5.50
C ASN A 176 -1.24 -3.77 5.49
N PRO A 177 -2.20 -4.16 6.37
CA PRO A 177 -2.82 -5.48 6.27
C PRO A 177 -3.53 -5.74 4.93
N PRO A 178 -4.47 -4.89 4.44
CA PRO A 178 -5.14 -5.18 3.17
C PRO A 178 -4.18 -5.18 1.99
N ALA A 179 -3.15 -4.32 1.95
CA ALA A 179 -2.13 -4.35 0.91
C ALA A 179 -1.32 -5.64 0.92
N ALA A 180 -0.89 -6.11 2.10
CA ALA A 180 -0.16 -7.38 2.23
C ALA A 180 -0.94 -8.57 1.68
N MET A 181 -2.25 -8.62 1.98
CA MET A 181 -3.13 -9.71 1.54
C MET A 181 -3.42 -9.66 0.03
N SER A 182 -3.41 -8.47 -0.60
CA SER A 182 -3.70 -8.32 -2.03
C SER A 182 -2.51 -8.59 -2.95
N GLY A 183 -1.28 -8.71 -2.43
CA GLY A 183 -0.09 -8.99 -3.23
C GLY A 183 0.14 -10.47 -3.48
N ARG A 184 0.51 -10.86 -4.71
CA ARG A 184 0.98 -12.21 -5.02
C ARG A 184 2.26 -12.55 -4.27
N VAL A 185 3.15 -11.56 -4.14
CA VAL A 185 4.33 -11.59 -3.26
C VAL A 185 4.26 -10.39 -2.33
N CYS A 186 4.50 -10.60 -1.04
CA CYS A 186 4.52 -9.53 -0.04
C CYS A 186 5.90 -9.42 0.59
N VAL A 187 6.47 -8.22 0.53
CA VAL A 187 7.70 -7.86 1.22
C VAL A 187 7.35 -6.89 2.34
N ALA A 188 7.69 -7.25 3.57
CA ALA A 188 7.46 -6.43 4.75
C ALA A 188 8.78 -5.86 5.28
N GLU A 189 8.78 -4.57 5.63
CA GLU A 189 9.84 -3.95 6.42
C GLU A 189 9.36 -3.72 7.85
N VAL A 190 10.25 -3.96 8.82
CA VAL A 190 9.95 -3.82 10.26
C VAL A 190 11.06 -3.12 11.01
N GLU A 191 10.73 -2.60 12.18
CA GLU A 191 11.70 -1.98 13.07
C GLU A 191 12.47 -3.04 13.87
N GLU A 192 11.81 -4.16 14.19
CA GLU A 192 12.39 -5.21 15.02
C GLU A 192 11.90 -6.59 14.56
N ILE A 193 12.84 -7.47 14.25
CA ILE A 193 12.60 -8.90 14.10
C ILE A 193 12.89 -9.55 15.44
N VAL A 194 11.86 -10.14 16.05
CA VAL A 194 11.94 -10.78 17.36
C VAL A 194 12.07 -12.31 17.23
N PRO A 195 12.59 -13.00 18.25
CA PRO A 195 12.65 -14.46 18.25
C PRO A 195 11.27 -15.10 18.04
N ARG A 196 11.23 -16.21 17.32
CA ARG A 196 10.00 -16.98 17.11
C ARG A 196 9.35 -17.35 18.45
N GLY A 197 8.03 -17.20 18.52
CA GLY A 197 7.25 -17.49 19.73
C GLY A 197 7.26 -16.38 20.78
N SER A 198 8.00 -15.29 20.57
CA SER A 198 7.95 -14.13 21.46
C SER A 198 6.78 -13.18 21.18
N LEU A 199 6.19 -13.27 19.99
CA LEU A 199 4.90 -12.64 19.70
C LEU A 199 3.79 -13.52 20.26
N ASP A 200 3.00 -12.97 21.18
CA ASP A 200 1.78 -13.61 21.66
C ASP A 200 0.85 -13.88 20.47
N PRO A 201 0.39 -15.13 20.24
CA PRO A 201 -0.49 -15.47 19.14
C PRO A 201 -1.76 -14.60 19.05
N ASP A 202 -2.34 -14.20 20.19
CA ASP A 202 -3.57 -13.38 20.22
C ASP A 202 -3.30 -11.88 19.95
N HIS A 203 -2.03 -11.47 19.89
CA HIS A 203 -1.62 -10.12 19.54
C HIS A 203 -1.06 -9.99 18.12
N ILE A 204 -0.98 -11.09 17.36
CA ILE A 204 -0.58 -11.06 15.95
C ILE A 204 -1.69 -10.39 15.14
N HIS A 205 -1.33 -9.32 14.43
CA HIS A 205 -2.28 -8.58 13.61
C HIS A 205 -2.40 -9.11 12.19
N LEU A 206 -1.28 -9.56 11.60
CA LEU A 206 -1.26 -10.20 10.29
C LEU A 206 -0.48 -11.53 10.40
N PRO A 207 -1.14 -12.67 10.17
CA PRO A 207 -0.46 -13.96 10.18
C PRO A 207 0.61 -14.04 9.09
N GLY A 208 1.70 -14.73 9.40
CA GLY A 208 2.87 -14.80 8.52
C GLY A 208 2.64 -15.48 7.18
N ILE A 209 1.50 -16.13 6.97
CA ILE A 209 1.11 -16.72 5.68
C ILE A 209 1.08 -15.68 4.55
N TYR A 210 0.74 -14.43 4.86
CA TYR A 210 0.68 -13.34 3.88
C TYR A 210 2.04 -12.74 3.55
N VAL A 211 3.06 -12.98 4.38
CA VAL A 211 4.39 -12.36 4.24
C VAL A 211 5.37 -13.34 3.60
N HIS A 212 6.01 -12.92 2.51
CA HIS A 212 6.92 -13.77 1.74
C HIS A 212 8.38 -13.44 2.02
N ARG A 213 8.70 -12.14 2.15
CA ARG A 213 10.05 -11.65 2.46
C ARG A 213 9.96 -10.56 3.55
N LEU A 214 10.98 -10.47 4.39
CA LEU A 214 11.01 -9.64 5.58
C LEU A 214 12.40 -8.98 5.70
N ILE A 215 12.42 -7.68 5.97
CA ILE A 215 13.64 -6.93 6.28
C ILE A 215 13.47 -6.17 7.60
N GLN A 216 14.58 -5.95 8.29
CA GLN A 216 14.66 -5.04 9.42
C GLN A 216 15.45 -3.79 9.03
N GLY A 217 15.04 -2.62 9.49
CA GLY A 217 15.81 -1.40 9.27
C GLY A 217 15.43 -0.22 10.18
N GLU A 218 16.22 0.83 10.10
CA GLU A 218 15.90 2.12 10.71
C GLU A 218 14.94 2.90 9.81
N HIS A 219 14.04 3.67 10.42
CA HIS A 219 13.01 4.40 9.67
C HIS A 219 12.89 5.83 10.19
N GLU A 220 12.83 6.80 9.29
CA GLU A 220 12.73 8.24 9.58
C GLU A 220 11.39 8.59 10.25
N LYS A 221 10.28 8.00 9.78
CA LYS A 221 8.91 8.23 10.31
C LYS A 221 8.54 9.72 10.39
N ARG A 222 8.75 10.43 9.28
CA ARG A 222 8.47 11.86 9.16
C ARG A 222 7.03 12.23 9.56
N ILE A 223 6.90 13.33 10.32
CA ILE A 223 5.60 13.91 10.67
C ILE A 223 5.33 15.07 9.73
N GLU A 224 4.27 14.95 8.93
CA GLU A 224 3.86 15.97 7.95
C GLU A 224 3.46 17.29 8.63
N GLN A 225 2.56 17.21 9.61
CA GLN A 225 2.13 18.38 10.40
C GLN A 225 2.23 18.07 11.89
N ARG A 226 3.20 18.70 12.57
CA ARG A 226 3.43 18.51 14.01
C ARG A 226 2.54 19.46 14.83
N THR A 227 1.39 18.95 15.27
CA THR A 227 0.48 19.68 16.16
C THR A 227 0.67 19.26 17.61
N ILE A 228 0.83 20.23 18.52
CA ILE A 228 0.92 20.01 19.97
C ILE A 228 -0.12 20.88 20.69
N ARG A 229 -0.59 20.45 21.86
CA ARG A 229 -1.39 21.32 22.75
C ARG A 229 -0.47 22.40 23.36
N GLU A 230 -1.04 23.54 23.72
CA GLU A 230 -0.36 24.50 24.59
C GLU A 230 -0.03 23.83 25.94
N ALA A 231 1.13 24.21 26.50
CA ALA A 231 1.71 23.59 27.69
C ALA A 231 0.95 23.94 28.96
#